data_AF-A0A6J3Q5I6-F1
#
_entry.id   AF-A0A6J3Q5I6-F1
#
_cell.length_a   1.000
_cell.length_b   1.000
_cell.length_c   1.000
_cell.angle_alpha   90.00
_cell.angle_beta   90.00
_cell.angle_gamma   90.00
#
_symmetry.space_group_name_H-M   'P 1'
#
loop_
_entity.id
_entity.type
_entity.pdbx_description
1 polymer ?
#
loop_
_entity_poly.entity_id
_entity_poly.type
_entity_poly.pdbx_seq_one_letter_code
_entity_poly.pdbx_strand_id
1 'polypeptide(L)'
;MSPQCAQAAGIGPARSLERTNRTRFPFFSDVKGDHRLVLSAVETVVLALIFAVSLLGNVCALVLVARRRRRGTTASLVLNLFCADLLFTSAIPPVLAVRWTEAWVLGPGACHLLFYVMTLSGSVTILTLAAVSLERMVCIVRLRRGVRGPGRRARAALLALIWGYSAFAALPLCIFFRVVQQRFSGADEEIPICTLVWPSIAGEISWDVSFVTLNFLVPGLLIVISYSKILQQSHLLHVKPRLAGFLKRVLVQDPDFSSEESWPL
;
A
#
# COMPACT_ATOMS: atom_id res chain seq x y z
N MET A 1 64.22 -36.28 10.81
CA MET A 1 63.80 -36.92 9.55
C MET A 1 62.30 -37.19 9.62
N SER A 2 61.54 -36.78 8.61
CA SER A 2 60.24 -37.40 8.24
C SER A 2 60.53 -38.57 7.27
N PRO A 3 59.59 -39.48 6.90
CA PRO A 3 58.24 -39.25 6.33
C PRO A 3 57.10 -39.76 7.27
N GLN A 4 55.81 -39.38 7.19
CA GLN A 4 54.77 -39.46 6.12
C GLN A 4 54.39 -40.91 5.73
N CYS A 5 53.11 -41.32 5.61
CA CYS A 5 51.81 -40.63 5.75
C CYS A 5 50.75 -41.59 6.42
N ALA A 6 49.40 -41.54 6.37
CA ALA A 6 48.40 -40.87 5.51
C ALA A 6 47.04 -40.64 6.24
N GLN A 7 45.91 -40.62 5.51
CA GLN A 7 44.50 -40.43 5.95
C GLN A 7 43.86 -41.67 6.64
N ALA A 8 42.65 -41.64 7.24
CA ALA A 8 41.48 -40.75 7.06
C ALA A 8 40.70 -40.52 8.38
N ALA A 9 40.33 -39.27 8.73
CA ALA A 9 39.14 -38.49 8.33
C ALA A 9 37.94 -38.67 9.28
N GLY A 10 37.39 -37.56 9.80
CA GLY A 10 36.35 -37.55 10.83
C GLY A 10 35.05 -36.86 10.38
N ILE A 11 33.96 -37.12 11.12
CA ILE A 11 32.64 -36.50 10.91
C ILE A 11 32.15 -35.90 12.23
N GLY A 12 32.39 -34.60 12.42
CA GLY A 12 31.74 -33.77 13.44
C GLY A 12 30.60 -32.95 12.84
N PRO A 13 29.55 -32.57 13.60
CA PRO A 13 28.32 -32.04 13.03
C PRO A 13 28.47 -30.61 12.49
N ALA A 14 28.42 -30.45 11.17
CA ALA A 14 28.37 -29.16 10.46
C ALA A 14 27.01 -28.46 10.63
N ARG A 15 26.65 -28.08 11.86
CA ARG A 15 25.37 -27.40 12.21
C ARG A 15 25.51 -26.22 13.19
N SER A 16 26.69 -25.96 13.73
CA SER A 16 26.93 -24.88 14.70
C SER A 16 27.28 -23.53 14.09
N LEU A 17 27.83 -23.49 12.87
CA LEU A 17 28.53 -22.31 12.32
C LEU A 17 27.71 -21.45 11.34
N GLU A 18 26.57 -21.94 10.82
CA GLU A 18 25.69 -21.15 9.93
C GLU A 18 24.73 -20.20 10.69
N ARG A 19 24.62 -20.31 12.02
CA ARG A 19 23.58 -19.59 12.78
C ARG A 19 23.89 -18.10 13.04
N THR A 20 25.13 -17.66 12.85
CA THR A 20 25.64 -16.39 13.39
C THR A 20 25.60 -15.21 12.41
N ASN A 21 25.24 -15.41 11.14
CA ASN A 21 25.22 -14.35 10.12
C ASN A 21 23.85 -14.21 9.44
N ARG A 22 22.81 -13.89 10.23
CA ARG A 22 21.50 -13.52 9.70
C ARG A 22 20.86 -12.41 10.54
N THR A 23 21.08 -11.17 10.11
CA THR A 23 20.49 -9.96 10.70
C THR A 23 18.97 -10.01 10.56
N ARG A 24 18.27 -10.14 11.69
CA ARG A 24 16.81 -10.00 11.77
C ARG A 24 16.48 -8.54 12.04
N PHE A 25 15.62 -7.95 11.23
CA PHE A 25 15.26 -6.54 11.33
C PHE A 25 14.09 -6.34 12.33
N PRO A 26 14.30 -5.66 13.47
CA PRO A 26 13.24 -5.42 14.45
C PRO A 26 12.39 -4.21 14.01
N PHE A 27 11.52 -4.42 13.01
CA PHE A 27 10.73 -3.40 12.31
C PHE A 27 10.16 -2.26 13.20
N PHE A 28 9.67 -2.59 14.40
CA PHE A 28 9.13 -1.61 15.35
C PHE A 28 9.87 -1.53 16.70
N SER A 29 10.98 -2.27 16.89
CA SER A 29 11.73 -2.34 18.16
C SER A 29 13.16 -1.80 18.09
N ASP A 30 13.68 -1.50 16.89
CA ASP A 30 15.10 -1.15 16.72
C ASP A 30 15.40 0.34 16.92
N VAL A 31 15.58 0.74 18.18
CA VAL A 31 16.35 1.94 18.54
C VAL A 31 17.17 1.65 19.79
N LYS A 32 18.51 1.65 19.68
CA LYS A 32 19.45 1.72 20.82
C LYS A 32 20.46 2.84 20.56
N GLY A 33 20.47 3.84 21.44
CA GLY A 33 21.35 5.01 21.37
C GLY A 33 20.79 6.19 22.16
N ASP A 34 21.64 7.17 22.49
CA ASP A 34 21.33 8.20 23.51
C ASP A 34 20.15 9.11 23.16
N HIS A 35 19.86 9.29 21.87
CA HIS A 35 18.72 10.08 21.38
C HIS A 35 17.39 9.30 21.32
N ARG A 36 17.36 8.01 21.72
CA ARG A 36 16.19 7.11 21.54
C ARG A 36 14.86 7.72 21.96
N LEU A 37 14.77 8.24 23.19
CA LEU A 37 13.53 8.78 23.73
C LEU A 37 13.00 9.96 22.90
N VAL A 38 13.91 10.76 22.32
CA VAL A 38 13.55 11.87 21.43
C VAL A 38 13.03 11.34 20.09
N LEU A 39 13.69 10.34 19.49
CA LEU A 39 13.21 9.72 18.24
C LEU A 39 11.82 9.07 18.43
N SER A 40 11.64 8.24 19.46
CA SER A 40 10.35 7.58 19.73
C SER A 40 9.24 8.58 20.06
N ALA A 41 9.55 9.67 20.78
CA ALA A 41 8.59 10.74 21.04
C ALA A 41 8.20 11.51 19.77
N VAL A 42 9.16 11.85 18.91
CA VAL A 42 8.90 12.52 17.63
C VAL A 42 8.10 11.63 16.68
N GLU A 43 8.47 10.35 16.54
CA GLU A 43 7.71 9.36 15.76
C GLU A 43 6.28 9.22 16.30
N THR A 44 6.12 9.18 17.63
CA THR A 44 4.80 9.11 18.27
C THR A 44 3.93 10.33 17.98
N VAL A 45 4.48 11.55 18.10
CA VAL A 45 3.74 12.78 17.79
C VAL A 45 3.36 12.83 16.31
N VAL A 46 4.28 12.49 15.41
CA VAL A 46 4.02 12.48 13.95
C VAL A 46 2.96 11.44 13.59
N LEU A 47 3.08 10.20 14.08
CA LEU A 47 2.10 9.15 13.82
C LEU A 47 0.74 9.41 14.46
N ALA A 48 0.68 10.02 15.66
CA ALA A 48 -0.57 10.43 16.29
C ALA A 48 -1.28 11.54 15.50
N LEU A 49 -0.53 12.52 14.97
CA LEU A 49 -1.07 13.56 14.09
C LEU A 49 -1.57 12.97 12.76
N ILE A 50 -0.78 12.08 12.13
CA ILE A 50 -1.19 11.36 10.91
C ILE A 50 -2.45 10.53 11.17
N PHE A 51 -2.52 9.81 12.29
CA PHE A 51 -3.70 9.03 12.69
C PHE A 51 -4.94 9.93 12.84
N ALA A 52 -4.84 11.02 13.60
CA ALA A 52 -5.97 11.92 13.83
C ALA A 52 -6.47 12.59 12.53
N VAL A 53 -5.54 13.12 11.71
CA VAL A 53 -5.87 13.78 10.44
C VAL A 53 -6.42 12.79 9.41
N SER A 54 -5.81 11.60 9.28
CA SER A 54 -6.28 10.56 8.37
C SER A 54 -7.65 10.02 8.77
N LEU A 55 -7.85 9.70 10.06
CA LEU A 55 -9.12 9.17 10.57
C LEU A 55 -10.25 10.19 10.35
N LEU A 56 -10.07 11.44 10.80
CA LEU A 56 -11.09 12.48 10.65
C LEU A 56 -11.35 12.82 9.18
N GLY A 57 -10.28 13.06 8.40
CA GLY A 57 -10.37 13.42 7.00
C GLY A 57 -11.05 12.34 6.16
N ASN A 58 -10.61 11.08 6.28
CA ASN A 58 -11.15 9.98 5.48
C ASN A 58 -12.55 9.57 5.93
N VAL A 59 -12.90 9.59 7.23
CA VAL A 59 -14.30 9.36 7.67
C VAL A 59 -15.23 10.46 7.14
N CYS A 60 -14.86 11.74 7.27
CA CYS A 60 -15.68 12.85 6.77
C CYS A 60 -15.86 12.79 5.24
N ALA A 61 -14.78 12.52 4.50
CA ALA A 61 -14.83 12.41 3.04
C ALA A 61 -15.60 11.16 2.56
N LEU A 62 -15.44 10.02 3.24
CA LEU A 62 -16.22 8.79 3.00
C LEU A 62 -17.72 9.07 3.17
N VAL A 63 -18.13 9.69 4.27
CA VAL A 63 -19.54 10.05 4.53
C VAL A 63 -20.07 11.02 3.45
N LEU A 64 -19.31 12.06 3.10
CA LEU A 64 -19.71 13.05 2.10
C LEU A 64 -19.89 12.45 0.70
N VAL A 65 -19.00 11.54 0.28
CA VAL A 65 -19.13 10.86 -1.02
C VAL A 65 -20.18 9.75 -0.97
N ALA A 66 -20.36 9.07 0.17
CA ALA A 66 -21.37 8.03 0.35
C ALA A 66 -22.80 8.58 0.26
N ARG A 67 -23.07 9.79 0.76
CA ARG A 67 -24.38 10.45 0.68
C ARG A 67 -24.87 10.74 -0.76
N ARG A 68 -24.01 10.61 -1.80
CA ARG A 68 -24.39 10.85 -3.20
C ARG A 68 -25.27 9.73 -3.77
N ARG A 69 -26.50 10.06 -4.18
CA ARG A 69 -27.55 9.14 -4.68
C ARG A 69 -27.16 8.42 -5.99
N ARG A 70 -26.52 9.12 -6.94
CA ARG A 70 -25.88 8.53 -8.13
C ARG A 70 -24.36 8.47 -7.93
N ARG A 71 -23.75 7.28 -8.07
CA ARG A 71 -22.28 7.07 -7.97
C ARG A 71 -21.72 6.51 -9.28
N GLY A 72 -20.89 7.29 -9.96
CA GLY A 72 -20.08 6.87 -11.12
C GLY A 72 -18.81 6.13 -10.71
N THR A 73 -17.98 5.72 -11.68
CA THR A 73 -16.74 4.95 -11.45
C THR A 73 -15.78 5.64 -10.49
N THR A 74 -15.47 6.92 -10.75
CA THR A 74 -14.53 7.70 -9.93
C THR A 74 -15.01 7.83 -8.49
N ALA A 75 -16.32 7.93 -8.25
CA ALA A 75 -16.88 7.95 -6.90
C ALA A 75 -16.77 6.58 -6.21
N SER A 76 -16.94 5.46 -6.93
CA SER A 76 -16.69 4.12 -6.39
C SER A 76 -15.21 3.90 -6.03
N LEU A 77 -14.28 4.38 -6.86
CA LEU A 77 -12.84 4.27 -6.61
C LEU A 77 -12.38 5.19 -5.47
N VAL A 78 -12.88 6.42 -5.38
CA VAL A 78 -12.57 7.33 -4.27
C VAL A 78 -13.11 6.82 -2.93
N LEU A 79 -14.28 6.17 -2.91
CA LEU A 79 -14.74 5.46 -1.70
C LEU A 79 -13.83 4.29 -1.33
N ASN A 80 -13.31 3.55 -2.32
CA ASN A 80 -12.38 2.46 -2.06
C ASN A 80 -11.05 2.94 -1.47
N LEU A 81 -10.55 4.09 -1.94
CA LEU A 81 -9.37 4.76 -1.43
C LEU A 81 -9.53 5.07 0.07
N PHE A 82 -10.62 5.77 0.46
CA PHE A 82 -10.88 6.07 1.87
C PHE A 82 -11.03 4.81 2.74
N CYS A 83 -11.61 3.72 2.23
CA CYS A 83 -11.67 2.45 2.96
C CYS A 83 -10.27 1.83 3.17
N ALA A 84 -9.38 1.92 2.17
CA ALA A 84 -8.01 1.42 2.27
C ALA A 84 -7.16 2.30 3.20
N ASP A 85 -7.27 3.62 3.10
CA ASP A 85 -6.55 4.56 3.96
C ASP A 85 -6.99 4.44 5.43
N LEU A 86 -8.28 4.21 5.71
CA LEU A 86 -8.78 3.91 7.06
C LEU A 86 -8.28 2.55 7.57
N LEU A 87 -8.19 1.53 6.71
CA LEU A 87 -7.62 0.23 7.07
C LEU A 87 -6.13 0.36 7.41
N PHE A 88 -5.34 1.11 6.64
CA PHE A 88 -3.95 1.43 6.96
C PHE A 88 -3.84 2.21 8.27
N THR A 89 -4.68 3.22 8.47
CA THR A 89 -4.71 4.07 9.66
C THR A 89 -5.00 3.27 10.94
N SER A 90 -5.83 2.23 10.85
CA SER A 90 -6.12 1.32 11.98
C SER A 90 -4.90 0.54 12.48
N ALA A 91 -3.83 0.43 11.67
CA ALA A 91 -2.59 -0.23 12.02
C ALA A 91 -1.61 0.66 12.84
N ILE A 92 -1.85 1.98 12.93
CA ILE A 92 -0.95 2.91 13.62
C ILE A 92 -0.94 2.71 15.15
N PRO A 93 -2.07 2.55 15.87
CA PRO A 93 -2.02 2.35 17.32
C PRO A 93 -1.27 1.08 17.76
N PRO A 94 -1.40 -0.08 17.08
CA PRO A 94 -0.53 -1.25 17.32
C PRO A 94 0.97 -0.98 17.12
N VAL A 95 1.37 -0.17 16.12
CA VAL A 95 2.77 0.24 15.92
C VAL A 95 3.27 1.05 17.11
N LEU A 96 2.49 2.05 17.53
CA LEU A 96 2.84 2.88 18.66
C LEU A 96 2.95 2.07 19.95
N ALA A 97 2.06 1.10 20.19
CA ALA A 97 2.17 0.20 21.32
C ALA A 97 3.53 -0.54 21.33
N VAL A 98 3.92 -1.16 20.21
CA VAL A 98 5.18 -1.91 20.11
C VAL A 98 6.42 -1.01 20.20
N ARG A 99 6.34 0.23 19.70
CA ARG A 99 7.40 1.25 19.85
C ARG A 99 7.66 1.63 21.31
N TRP A 100 6.63 1.69 22.14
CA TRP A 100 6.75 2.04 23.56
C TRP A 100 6.99 0.84 24.48
N THR A 101 6.59 -0.38 24.11
CA THR A 101 6.90 -1.59 24.89
C THR A 101 8.29 -2.15 24.62
N GLU A 102 9.00 -1.67 23.59
CA GLU A 102 10.32 -2.11 23.10
C GLU A 102 10.42 -3.60 22.69
N ALA A 103 9.37 -4.37 22.96
CA ALA A 103 9.21 -5.80 22.75
C ALA A 103 7.85 -6.09 22.08
N TRP A 104 7.77 -7.19 21.32
CA TRP A 104 6.54 -7.62 20.67
C TRP A 104 5.58 -8.32 21.65
N VAL A 105 4.75 -7.52 22.32
CA VAL A 105 3.75 -8.02 23.29
C VAL A 105 2.41 -8.43 22.67
N LEU A 106 2.14 -8.07 21.41
CA LEU A 106 0.84 -8.30 20.75
C LEU A 106 0.59 -9.77 20.32
N GLY A 107 1.54 -10.67 20.57
CA GLY A 107 1.44 -12.10 20.26
C GLY A 107 1.55 -12.45 18.76
N PRO A 108 1.62 -13.76 18.40
CA PRO A 108 1.92 -14.17 17.02
C PRO A 108 0.87 -13.77 15.99
N GLY A 109 -0.42 -13.85 16.31
CA GLY A 109 -1.50 -13.52 15.37
C GLY A 109 -1.43 -12.07 14.87
N ALA A 110 -1.10 -11.12 15.76
CA ALA A 110 -0.88 -9.73 15.38
C ALA A 110 0.40 -9.54 14.54
N CYS A 111 1.45 -10.34 14.76
CA CYS A 111 2.70 -10.26 13.98
C CYS A 111 2.45 -10.64 12.51
N HIS A 112 1.65 -11.68 12.26
CA HIS A 112 1.20 -12.04 10.92
C HIS A 112 0.25 -10.98 10.32
N LEU A 113 -0.74 -10.53 11.10
CA LEU A 113 -1.83 -9.69 10.59
C LEU A 113 -1.43 -8.22 10.36
N LEU A 114 -0.63 -7.62 11.25
CA LEU A 114 -0.35 -6.18 11.22
C LEU A 114 0.36 -5.75 9.93
N PHE A 115 1.45 -6.43 9.59
CA PHE A 115 2.20 -6.16 8.35
C PHE A 115 1.39 -6.55 7.11
N TYR A 116 0.67 -7.67 7.14
CA TYR A 116 -0.24 -8.05 6.06
C TYR A 116 -1.29 -6.96 5.77
N VAL A 117 -1.91 -6.40 6.81
CA VAL A 117 -2.91 -5.33 6.69
C VAL A 117 -2.30 -4.03 6.15
N MET A 118 -1.11 -3.62 6.61
CA MET A 118 -0.41 -2.45 6.06
C MET A 118 -0.09 -2.61 4.58
N THR A 119 0.50 -3.75 4.19
CA THR A 119 0.90 -3.99 2.79
C THR A 119 -0.31 -4.17 1.89
N LEU A 120 -1.35 -4.88 2.34
CA LEU A 120 -2.63 -5.00 1.66
C LEU A 120 -3.26 -3.62 1.38
N SER A 121 -3.42 -2.79 2.42
CA SER A 121 -4.04 -1.47 2.28
C SER A 121 -3.19 -0.52 1.43
N GLY A 122 -1.85 -0.52 1.59
CA GLY A 122 -0.93 0.25 0.75
C GLY A 122 -1.03 -0.13 -0.73
N SER A 123 -1.01 -1.42 -1.07
CA SER A 123 -1.21 -1.91 -2.44
C SER A 123 -2.59 -1.51 -2.99
N VAL A 124 -3.66 -1.68 -2.21
CA VAL A 124 -5.02 -1.27 -2.62
C VAL A 124 -5.07 0.23 -2.89
N THR A 125 -4.46 1.07 -2.04
CA THR A 125 -4.40 2.53 -2.21
C THR A 125 -3.67 2.90 -3.50
N ILE A 126 -2.46 2.38 -3.75
CA ILE A 126 -1.68 2.72 -4.95
C ILE A 126 -2.38 2.25 -6.24
N LEU A 127 -2.91 1.03 -6.26
CA LEU A 127 -3.65 0.50 -7.41
C LEU A 127 -4.97 1.24 -7.64
N THR A 128 -5.64 1.70 -6.58
CA THR A 128 -6.82 2.56 -6.67
C THR A 128 -6.46 3.93 -7.26
N LEU A 129 -5.33 4.54 -6.87
CA LEU A 129 -4.85 5.80 -7.44
C LEU A 129 -4.52 5.67 -8.93
N ALA A 130 -3.91 4.56 -9.35
CA ALA A 130 -3.70 4.25 -10.76
C ALA A 130 -5.03 4.07 -11.51
N ALA A 131 -6.00 3.34 -10.95
CA ALA A 131 -7.33 3.16 -11.53
C ALA A 131 -8.12 4.48 -11.63
N VAL A 132 -8.02 5.39 -10.65
CA VAL A 132 -8.62 6.74 -10.70
C VAL A 132 -7.99 7.56 -11.83
N SER A 133 -6.67 7.50 -11.97
CA SER A 133 -5.92 8.24 -13.00
C SER A 133 -6.29 7.76 -14.40
N LEU A 134 -6.37 6.44 -14.59
CA LEU A 134 -6.79 5.82 -15.85
C LEU A 134 -8.27 6.11 -16.17
N GLU A 135 -9.19 5.97 -15.21
CA GLU A 135 -10.61 6.25 -15.46
C GLU A 135 -10.86 7.74 -15.76
N ARG A 136 -10.08 8.67 -15.21
CA ARG A 136 -10.11 10.09 -15.64
C ARG A 136 -9.72 10.24 -17.10
N MET A 137 -8.59 9.65 -17.52
CA MET A 137 -8.13 9.68 -18.91
C MET A 137 -9.15 9.03 -19.87
N VAL A 138 -9.67 7.85 -19.52
CA VAL A 138 -10.64 7.12 -20.34
C VAL A 138 -12.00 7.83 -20.35
N CYS A 139 -12.42 8.50 -19.27
CA CYS A 139 -13.63 9.32 -19.24
C CYS A 139 -13.57 10.46 -20.27
N ILE A 140 -12.44 11.19 -20.38
CA ILE A 140 -12.25 12.24 -21.39
C ILE A 140 -12.36 11.66 -22.82
N VAL A 141 -11.82 10.46 -23.06
CA VAL A 141 -11.90 9.78 -24.36
C VAL A 141 -13.30 9.25 -24.67
N ARG A 142 -14.03 8.73 -23.66
CA ARG A 142 -15.42 8.26 -23.77
C ARG A 142 -16.38 9.41 -24.08
N LEU A 143 -16.23 10.52 -23.37
CA LEU A 143 -17.03 11.74 -23.52
C LEU A 143 -16.90 12.33 -24.93
N ARG A 144 -15.69 12.35 -25.50
CA ARG A 144 -15.46 12.73 -26.92
C ARG A 144 -16.03 11.73 -27.95
N ARG A 145 -16.52 10.57 -27.52
CA ARG A 145 -17.02 9.49 -28.39
C ARG A 145 -18.49 9.12 -28.12
N GLY A 146 -19.19 9.79 -27.19
CA GLY A 146 -20.54 9.42 -26.76
C GLY A 146 -20.65 8.03 -26.08
N VAL A 147 -19.54 7.46 -25.60
CA VAL A 147 -19.51 6.08 -25.09
C VAL A 147 -19.82 6.05 -23.59
N ARG A 148 -20.90 5.36 -23.20
CA ARG A 148 -21.32 5.20 -21.79
C ARG A 148 -20.22 4.53 -20.94
N GLY A 149 -20.12 4.96 -19.68
CA GLY A 149 -19.15 4.44 -18.70
C GLY A 149 -19.46 3.03 -18.19
N PRO A 150 -18.54 2.38 -17.45
CA PRO A 150 -18.67 0.98 -17.05
C PRO A 150 -19.85 0.73 -16.09
N GLY A 151 -20.62 -0.33 -16.39
CA GLY A 151 -21.74 -0.78 -15.57
C GLY A 151 -21.33 -1.23 -14.16
N ARG A 152 -22.31 -1.37 -13.27
CA ARG A 152 -22.06 -1.72 -11.85
C ARG A 152 -21.24 -3.02 -11.69
N ARG A 153 -21.50 -4.05 -12.51
CA ARG A 153 -20.76 -5.33 -12.51
C ARG A 153 -19.27 -5.15 -12.81
N ALA A 154 -18.93 -4.41 -13.87
CA ALA A 154 -17.54 -4.14 -14.25
C ALA A 154 -16.79 -3.33 -13.17
N ARG A 155 -17.48 -2.41 -12.48
CA ARG A 155 -16.90 -1.65 -11.36
C ARG A 155 -16.68 -2.52 -10.13
N ALA A 156 -17.61 -3.41 -9.80
CA ALA A 156 -17.43 -4.39 -8.72
C ALA A 156 -16.28 -5.35 -9.02
N ALA A 157 -16.16 -5.84 -10.26
CA ALA A 157 -15.07 -6.68 -10.71
C ALA A 157 -13.70 -5.97 -10.61
N LEU A 158 -13.60 -4.70 -11.01
CA LEU A 158 -12.37 -3.91 -10.86
C LEU A 158 -11.95 -3.79 -9.38
N LEU A 159 -12.88 -3.52 -8.47
CA LEU A 159 -12.58 -3.46 -7.04
C LEU A 159 -12.15 -4.84 -6.49
N ALA A 160 -12.86 -5.91 -6.86
CA ALA A 160 -12.51 -7.26 -6.45
C ALA A 160 -11.13 -7.71 -6.98
N LEU A 161 -10.74 -7.29 -8.19
CA LEU A 161 -9.41 -7.51 -8.75
C LEU A 161 -8.33 -6.76 -7.98
N ILE A 162 -8.56 -5.48 -7.63
CA ILE A 162 -7.62 -4.69 -6.82
C ILE A 162 -7.40 -5.36 -5.46
N TRP A 163 -8.47 -5.66 -4.72
CA TRP A 163 -8.36 -6.31 -3.40
C TRP A 163 -7.77 -7.73 -3.47
N GLY A 164 -8.21 -8.56 -4.44
CA GLY A 164 -7.71 -9.92 -4.60
C GLY A 164 -6.23 -9.97 -5.00
N TYR A 165 -5.79 -9.10 -5.91
CA TYR A 165 -4.38 -8.98 -6.26
C TYR A 165 -3.53 -8.49 -5.08
N SER A 166 -3.98 -7.45 -4.36
CA SER A 166 -3.24 -6.93 -3.20
C SER A 166 -3.15 -7.96 -2.05
N ALA A 167 -4.22 -8.71 -1.80
CA ALA A 167 -4.22 -9.81 -0.83
C ALA A 167 -3.24 -10.92 -1.23
N PHE A 168 -3.19 -11.29 -2.50
CA PHE A 168 -2.23 -12.27 -3.02
C PHE A 168 -0.78 -11.75 -2.94
N ALA A 169 -0.52 -10.50 -3.31
CA ALA A 169 0.81 -9.90 -3.29
C ALA A 169 1.37 -9.75 -1.86
N ALA A 170 0.52 -9.43 -0.88
CA ALA A 170 0.88 -9.33 0.53
C ALA A 170 0.93 -10.69 1.26
N LEU A 171 0.38 -11.77 0.68
CA LEU A 171 0.27 -13.08 1.33
C LEU A 171 1.60 -13.63 1.90
N PRO A 172 2.77 -13.49 1.23
CA PRO A 172 4.04 -13.98 1.77
C PRO A 172 4.42 -13.33 3.10
N LEU A 173 4.07 -12.07 3.34
CA LEU A 173 4.33 -11.40 4.63
C LEU A 173 3.52 -12.06 5.75
N CYS A 174 2.24 -12.38 5.50
CA CYS A 174 1.40 -13.10 6.45
C CYS A 174 2.00 -14.48 6.81
N ILE A 175 2.68 -15.15 5.87
CA ILE A 175 3.27 -16.48 6.07
C ILE A 175 4.68 -16.43 6.72
N PHE A 176 5.49 -15.42 6.39
CA PHE A 176 6.91 -15.37 6.74
C PHE A 176 7.26 -14.40 7.88
N PHE A 177 6.40 -13.45 8.27
CA PHE A 177 6.56 -12.78 9.56
C PHE A 177 6.42 -13.78 10.71
N ARG A 178 7.31 -13.71 11.70
CA ARG A 178 7.28 -14.56 12.90
C ARG A 178 7.74 -13.77 14.11
N VAL A 179 7.16 -14.10 15.27
CA VAL A 179 7.71 -13.68 16.56
C VAL A 179 8.88 -14.60 16.87
N VAL A 180 10.05 -14.03 17.15
CA VAL A 180 11.28 -14.77 17.46
C VAL A 180 12.00 -14.07 18.61
N GLN A 181 12.55 -14.85 19.54
CA GLN A 181 13.39 -14.32 20.60
C GLN A 181 14.73 -13.83 20.05
N GLN A 182 15.19 -12.68 20.53
CA GLN A 182 16.46 -12.06 20.17
C GLN A 182 17.13 -11.45 21.39
N ARG A 183 18.31 -11.99 21.77
CA ARG A 183 19.23 -11.33 22.70
C ARG A 183 20.03 -10.28 21.93
N PHE A 184 19.86 -9.03 22.29
CA PHE A 184 20.63 -7.92 21.73
C PHE A 184 21.93 -7.73 22.53
N SER A 185 23.00 -7.27 21.89
CA SER A 185 24.23 -6.88 22.60
C SER A 185 23.90 -5.88 23.73
N GLY A 186 24.48 -6.12 24.92
CA GLY A 186 24.21 -5.35 26.13
C GLY A 186 22.83 -5.60 26.78
N ALA A 187 22.12 -6.67 26.42
CA ALA A 187 20.94 -7.15 27.15
C ALA A 187 21.17 -8.57 27.68
N ASP A 188 20.82 -8.80 28.94
CA ASP A 188 20.92 -10.14 29.55
C ASP A 188 19.69 -11.02 29.26
N GLU A 189 18.54 -10.40 29.02
CA GLU A 189 17.27 -11.06 28.71
C GLU A 189 17.04 -11.18 27.19
N GLU A 190 16.26 -12.19 26.78
CA GLU A 190 15.82 -12.33 25.38
C GLU A 190 14.55 -11.51 25.13
N ILE A 191 14.58 -10.66 24.10
CA ILE A 191 13.45 -9.79 23.76
C ILE A 191 12.67 -10.42 22.59
N PRO A 192 11.33 -10.58 22.67
CA PRO A 192 10.54 -11.06 21.55
C PRO A 192 10.41 -9.96 20.49
N ILE A 193 10.81 -10.25 19.26
CA ILE A 193 10.63 -9.34 18.12
C ILE A 193 9.77 -9.99 17.04
N CYS A 194 8.95 -9.19 16.36
CA CYS A 194 8.31 -9.61 15.11
C CYS A 194 9.24 -9.26 13.94
N THR A 195 9.72 -10.27 13.23
CA THR A 195 10.66 -10.14 12.11
C THR A 195 10.20 -10.99 10.93
N LEU A 196 10.53 -10.55 9.72
CA LEU A 196 10.37 -11.35 8.52
C LEU A 196 11.43 -12.47 8.50
N VAL A 197 11.04 -13.70 8.16
CA VAL A 197 11.92 -14.89 8.15
C VAL A 197 11.70 -15.71 6.89
N TRP A 198 12.38 -15.31 5.80
CA TRP A 198 12.32 -16.03 4.52
C TRP A 198 13.05 -17.38 4.55
N PRO A 199 12.53 -18.41 3.85
CA PRO A 199 13.22 -19.70 3.72
C PRO A 199 14.52 -19.60 2.91
N SER A 200 14.62 -18.68 1.96
CA SER A 200 15.83 -18.45 1.15
C SER A 200 15.97 -16.98 0.74
N ILE A 201 17.22 -16.52 0.63
CA ILE A 201 17.57 -15.14 0.21
C ILE A 201 17.12 -14.87 -1.23
N ALA A 202 17.14 -15.89 -2.10
CA ALA A 202 16.62 -15.77 -3.46
C ALA A 202 15.09 -15.59 -3.49
N GLY A 203 14.34 -16.16 -2.54
CA GLY A 203 12.90 -15.95 -2.40
C GLY A 203 12.56 -14.54 -1.90
N GLU A 204 13.33 -14.06 -0.93
CA GLU A 204 13.29 -12.70 -0.37
C GLU A 204 13.48 -11.64 -1.47
N ILE A 205 14.63 -11.65 -2.15
CA ILE A 205 14.94 -10.72 -3.26
C ILE A 205 13.92 -10.83 -4.40
N SER A 206 13.48 -12.05 -4.77
CA SER A 206 12.50 -12.25 -5.83
C SER A 206 11.14 -11.64 -5.48
N TRP A 207 10.68 -11.79 -4.24
CA TRP A 207 9.45 -11.15 -3.78
C TRP A 207 9.61 -9.63 -3.70
N ASP A 208 10.68 -9.10 -3.10
CA ASP A 208 10.90 -7.66 -2.98
C ASP A 208 10.92 -6.95 -4.35
N VAL A 209 11.72 -7.46 -5.29
CA VAL A 209 11.83 -6.90 -6.65
C VAL A 209 10.49 -7.00 -7.39
N SER A 210 9.79 -8.14 -7.28
CA SER A 210 8.48 -8.32 -7.92
C SER A 210 7.42 -7.41 -7.31
N PHE A 211 7.41 -7.28 -5.98
CA PHE A 211 6.45 -6.47 -5.25
C PHE A 211 6.62 -4.99 -5.56
N VAL A 212 7.85 -4.46 -5.43
CA VAL A 212 8.16 -3.06 -5.77
C VAL A 212 7.88 -2.76 -7.25
N THR A 213 8.24 -3.66 -8.16
CA THR A 213 7.98 -3.45 -9.60
C THR A 213 6.48 -3.39 -9.90
N LEU A 214 5.68 -4.33 -9.40
CA LEU A 214 4.26 -4.47 -9.77
C LEU A 214 3.30 -3.62 -8.93
N ASN A 215 3.63 -3.32 -7.66
CA ASN A 215 2.77 -2.55 -6.76
C ASN A 215 3.16 -1.07 -6.69
N PHE A 216 4.42 -0.70 -6.99
CA PHE A 216 4.89 0.68 -6.91
C PHE A 216 5.31 1.25 -8.27
N LEU A 217 6.28 0.63 -8.96
CA LEU A 217 6.84 1.21 -10.20
C LEU A 217 5.83 1.23 -11.36
N VAL A 218 5.20 0.10 -11.70
CA VAL A 218 4.22 0.05 -12.80
C VAL A 218 3.00 0.96 -12.52
N PRO A 219 2.35 0.93 -11.34
CA PRO A 219 1.26 1.86 -11.01
C PRO A 219 1.71 3.33 -11.00
N GLY A 220 2.89 3.64 -10.46
CA GLY A 220 3.46 4.99 -10.43
C GLY A 220 3.69 5.56 -11.83
N LEU A 221 4.28 4.76 -12.74
CA LEU A 221 4.45 5.12 -14.14
C LEU A 221 3.11 5.34 -14.85
N LEU A 222 2.11 4.48 -14.60
CA LEU A 222 0.76 4.66 -15.15
C LEU A 222 0.10 5.95 -14.65
N ILE A 223 0.27 6.31 -13.38
CA ILE A 223 -0.20 7.58 -12.81
C ILE A 223 0.48 8.77 -13.52
N VAL A 224 1.82 8.79 -13.58
CA VAL A 224 2.61 9.87 -14.20
C VAL A 224 2.26 10.05 -15.68
N ILE A 225 2.17 8.97 -16.45
CA ILE A 225 1.79 9.02 -17.87
C ILE A 225 0.36 9.53 -18.03
N SER A 226 -0.59 9.06 -17.21
CA SER A 226 -2.00 9.47 -17.28
C SER A 226 -2.15 10.97 -16.99
N TYR A 227 -1.56 11.48 -15.90
CA TYR A 227 -1.62 12.91 -15.58
C TYR A 227 -0.89 13.75 -16.61
N SER A 228 0.26 13.31 -17.14
CA SER A 228 0.94 14.01 -18.23
C SER A 228 0.05 14.18 -19.46
N LYS A 229 -0.73 13.16 -19.84
CA LYS A 229 -1.68 13.25 -20.95
C LYS A 229 -2.89 14.15 -20.64
N ILE A 230 -3.39 14.14 -19.41
CA ILE A 230 -4.48 15.03 -18.97
C ILE A 230 -4.02 16.50 -19.02
N LEU A 231 -2.82 16.82 -18.51
CA LEU A 231 -2.23 18.17 -18.54
C LEU A 231 -1.94 18.65 -19.97
N GLN A 232 -1.41 17.79 -20.84
CA GLN A 232 -1.22 18.10 -22.26
C GLN A 232 -2.57 18.47 -22.93
N GLN A 233 -3.65 17.75 -22.61
CA GLN A 233 -4.98 18.03 -23.15
C GLN A 233 -5.59 19.32 -22.58
N SER A 234 -5.52 19.58 -21.27
CA SER A 234 -6.05 20.84 -20.69
C SER A 234 -5.31 22.08 -21.22
N HIS A 235 -3.98 22.00 -21.37
CA HIS A 235 -3.18 23.08 -21.96
C HIS A 235 -3.55 23.33 -23.44
N LEU A 236 -3.74 22.26 -24.23
CA LEU A 236 -4.19 22.38 -25.63
C LEU A 236 -5.57 23.05 -25.75
N LEU A 237 -6.47 22.84 -24.78
CA LEU A 237 -7.79 23.49 -24.75
C LEU A 237 -7.71 24.97 -24.41
N HIS A 238 -6.85 25.37 -23.46
CA HIS A 238 -6.62 26.78 -23.13
C HIS A 238 -5.95 27.54 -24.28
N VAL A 239 -4.92 26.97 -24.91
CA VAL A 239 -4.15 27.64 -25.98
C VAL A 239 -4.91 27.68 -27.32
N LYS A 240 -5.86 26.77 -27.55
CA LYS A 240 -6.69 26.74 -28.78
C LYS A 240 -8.18 26.94 -28.45
N PRO A 241 -8.64 28.17 -28.16
CA PRO A 241 -10.05 28.44 -27.83
C PRO A 241 -11.03 28.04 -28.95
N ARG A 242 -10.61 28.01 -30.23
CA ARG A 242 -11.42 27.45 -31.34
C ARG A 242 -11.69 25.95 -31.17
N LEU A 243 -10.73 25.18 -30.63
CA LEU A 243 -10.90 23.76 -30.31
C LEU A 243 -11.78 23.57 -29.06
N ALA A 244 -11.63 24.44 -28.05
CA ALA A 244 -12.53 24.47 -26.91
C ALA A 244 -13.98 24.80 -27.33
N GLY A 245 -14.20 25.73 -28.27
CA GLY A 245 -15.50 26.06 -28.84
C GLY A 245 -16.08 25.02 -29.82
N PHE A 246 -15.26 24.06 -30.28
CA PHE A 246 -15.73 22.86 -30.96
C PHE A 246 -16.17 21.81 -29.94
N LEU A 247 -15.30 21.48 -28.98
CA LEU A 247 -15.61 20.48 -27.94
C LEU A 247 -16.76 20.92 -27.02
N LYS A 248 -16.89 22.20 -26.68
CA LYS A 248 -18.05 22.71 -25.90
C LYS A 248 -19.37 22.56 -26.65
N ARG A 249 -19.37 22.56 -27.99
CA ARG A 249 -20.56 22.20 -28.78
C ARG A 249 -20.84 20.69 -28.74
N VAL A 250 -19.81 19.86 -28.96
CA VAL A 250 -19.94 18.39 -28.84
C VAL A 250 -20.45 17.98 -27.44
N LEU A 251 -19.98 18.64 -26.37
CA LEU A 251 -20.40 18.41 -24.98
C LEU A 251 -21.82 18.86 -24.64
N VAL A 252 -22.35 19.87 -25.35
CA VAL A 252 -23.72 20.37 -25.18
C VAL A 252 -24.71 19.58 -26.04
N GLN A 253 -24.22 18.71 -26.92
CA GLN A 253 -25.03 17.94 -27.87
C GLN A 253 -25.36 16.51 -27.39
N ASP A 254 -25.10 16.20 -26.10
CA ASP A 254 -25.62 15.03 -25.39
C ASP A 254 -27.09 15.29 -24.95
N PRO A 255 -28.10 14.62 -25.52
CA PRO A 255 -29.51 14.92 -25.19
C PRO A 255 -29.94 14.47 -23.79
N ASP A 256 -29.17 13.58 -23.14
CA ASP A 256 -29.52 12.96 -21.84
C ASP A 256 -29.61 14.01 -20.69
N PHE A 257 -29.03 15.20 -20.85
CA PHE A 257 -29.06 16.26 -19.81
C PHE A 257 -30.43 16.97 -19.70
N SER A 258 -31.30 16.91 -20.71
CA SER A 258 -32.62 17.58 -20.67
C SER A 258 -33.68 16.86 -19.82
N SER A 259 -33.28 15.82 -19.06
CA SER A 259 -34.21 14.91 -18.37
C SER A 259 -34.13 14.89 -16.83
N GLU A 260 -33.19 15.63 -16.21
CA GLU A 260 -33.08 15.73 -14.73
C GLU A 260 -33.23 17.18 -14.18
N GLU A 261 -33.78 18.12 -14.96
CA GLU A 261 -33.99 19.52 -14.53
C GLU A 261 -35.46 19.87 -14.21
N SER A 262 -36.29 18.86 -13.91
CA SER A 262 -37.66 19.03 -13.39
C SER A 262 -37.71 19.01 -11.86
N TRP A 263 -37.27 20.10 -11.24
CA TRP A 263 -37.57 20.36 -9.82
C TRP A 263 -39.05 20.73 -9.65
N PRO A 264 -39.85 20.02 -8.84
CA PRO A 264 -41.07 20.58 -8.29
C PRO A 264 -40.71 21.70 -7.29
N LEU A 265 -41.52 22.76 -7.31
CA LEU A 265 -41.56 23.81 -6.28
C LEU A 265 -42.29 23.30 -5.01
#